data_AF-A0A2G5CLC0-F1
#
_entry.id   AF-A0A2G5CLC0-F1
#
_cell.length_a   1.000
_cell.length_b   1.000
_cell.length_c   1.000
_cell.angle_alpha   90.00
_cell.angle_beta   90.00
_cell.angle_gamma   90.00
#
_symmetry.space_group_name_H-M   'P 1'
#
loop_
_entity.id
_entity.type
_entity.pdbx_description
1 polymer ?
#
loop_
_entity_poly.entity_id
_entity_poly.type
_entity_poly.pdbx_seq_one_letter_code
_entity_poly.pdbx_strand_id
1 'polypeptide(L)'
;MEKGSVDVLVPCHEPNHNKPRQAPKRFIKNQIPDSIINDPALNTAISLLPSNYNLEVHKCVWRILKSGAKRVALQFPEGLLMYSLVLSDIFTTFGKLDDCFVLGDVTYGACCVDDFSATALGADLLIHYGHSCLIPIDFTKIPSLYVFVEIKIDVERLINTVRLNIDEEHTKTKKLALAGTIQFASAIRAAKPALESAGFEVLIPQSKPLSAGEVLGCTSPTIPKGSADVLIFVADGRFHLEAFMIANPGIKAFRYDPYLGVLFLEEYDHEGMKQVRKNAIIKAREASSWGIILGTLGRQGNPRILDRLQSKMREKGFAWTTILMSEISPTRIALFGESVDAWIQIACPRLSIDWSEGFEKPLLTPFEAEIALGFIPGWWEKLATNSNCISSNGCGSKSCCSSDEPKISVTDYPMDYYAQNGGEWNQAYSNKPSQSIRRNIRPCTGNVNS
;
A
#
# COMPACT_ATOMS: atom_id res chain seq x y z
N MET A 1 48.13 14.11 62.19
CA MET A 1 48.81 14.62 60.97
C MET A 1 47.79 14.55 59.85
N GLU A 2 46.83 15.47 59.88
CA GLU A 2 46.82 16.72 59.10
C GLU A 2 46.54 16.48 57.61
N LYS A 3 45.36 16.96 57.21
CA LYS A 3 44.86 17.05 55.84
C LYS A 3 45.70 18.10 55.10
N GLY A 4 46.23 17.73 53.93
CA GLY A 4 46.76 18.67 52.95
C GLY A 4 45.98 18.53 51.65
N SER A 5 45.01 19.40 51.43
CA SER A 5 44.29 19.56 50.16
C SER A 5 45.16 20.39 49.23
N VAL A 6 45.50 19.88 48.05
CA VAL A 6 46.14 20.65 46.97
C VAL A 6 45.11 20.83 45.87
N ASP A 7 44.60 22.04 45.73
CA ASP A 7 43.72 22.46 44.63
C ASP A 7 44.52 22.53 43.33
N VAL A 8 44.17 21.68 42.37
CA VAL A 8 44.65 21.77 40.98
C VAL A 8 43.63 22.58 40.18
N LEU A 9 43.98 23.82 39.87
CA LEU A 9 43.22 24.70 38.99
C LEU A 9 43.20 24.14 37.56
N VAL A 10 42.02 23.74 37.08
CA VAL A 10 41.77 23.43 35.67
C VAL A 10 41.40 24.73 34.95
N PRO A 11 42.07 25.13 33.85
CA PRO A 11 41.69 26.33 33.11
C PRO A 11 40.36 26.13 32.38
N CYS A 12 39.39 26.99 32.64
CA CYS A 12 38.16 27.08 31.85
C CYS A 12 38.50 27.62 30.45
N HIS A 13 38.50 26.76 29.44
CA HIS A 13 38.49 27.20 28.04
C HIS A 13 37.07 27.64 27.67
N GLU A 14 36.87 28.94 27.45
CA GLU A 14 35.67 29.46 26.79
C GLU A 14 35.59 28.95 25.34
N PRO A 15 34.42 28.45 24.89
CA PRO A 15 34.24 28.01 23.51
C PRO A 15 34.20 29.22 22.57
N ASN A 16 35.21 29.31 21.71
CA ASN A 16 35.33 30.34 20.67
C ASN A 16 34.21 30.18 19.63
N HIS A 17 33.10 30.89 19.83
CA HIS A 17 31.99 31.02 18.89
C HIS A 17 32.35 31.98 17.76
N ASN A 18 33.18 31.56 16.79
CA ASN A 18 33.24 32.18 15.46
C ASN A 18 34.10 31.39 14.46
N LYS A 19 33.69 30.15 14.15
CA LYS A 19 34.07 29.51 12.87
C LYS A 19 32.81 28.95 12.21
N PRO A 20 32.49 29.33 10.96
CA PRO A 20 31.39 28.70 10.24
C PRO A 20 31.73 27.21 10.10
N ARG A 21 30.91 26.34 10.70
CA ARG A 21 30.97 24.90 10.44
C ARG A 21 30.76 24.72 8.94
N GLN A 22 31.79 24.28 8.22
CA GLN A 22 31.62 23.86 6.83
C GLN A 22 30.54 22.78 6.80
N ALA A 23 29.47 23.05 6.06
CA ALA A 23 28.42 22.07 5.83
C ALA A 23 29.09 20.79 5.30
N PRO A 24 28.76 19.60 5.85
CA PRO A 24 29.34 18.37 5.36
C PRO A 24 29.04 18.28 3.86
N LYS A 25 30.08 18.23 3.02
CA LYS A 25 29.92 17.95 1.59
C LYS A 25 29.21 16.61 1.50
N ARG A 26 27.93 16.65 1.11
CA ARG A 26 27.10 15.47 0.93
C ARG A 26 27.70 14.71 -0.26
N PHE A 27 28.59 13.76 0.02
CA PHE A 27 29.12 12.86 -0.99
C PHE A 27 27.95 12.02 -1.51
N ILE A 28 27.37 12.40 -2.64
CA ILE A 28 26.32 11.63 -3.31
C ILE A 28 27.01 10.45 -3.99
N LYS A 29 27.12 9.33 -3.27
CA LYS A 29 27.87 8.11 -3.66
C LYS A 29 27.34 7.41 -4.94
N ASN A 30 26.33 7.97 -5.60
CA ASN A 30 25.57 7.37 -6.71
C ASN A 30 25.14 8.41 -7.77
N GLN A 31 26.00 9.39 -8.10
CA GLN A 31 25.73 10.21 -9.29
C GLN A 31 25.92 9.37 -10.55
N ILE A 32 25.02 9.55 -11.52
CA ILE A 32 25.15 8.98 -12.86
C ILE A 32 26.33 9.71 -13.52
N PRO A 33 27.31 8.99 -14.10
CA PRO A 33 28.44 9.61 -14.77
C PRO A 33 28.02 10.58 -15.89
N ASP A 34 28.73 11.71 -16.02
CA ASP A 34 28.51 12.69 -17.10
C ASP A 34 28.65 12.06 -18.49
N SER A 35 29.48 11.02 -18.62
CA SER A 35 29.64 10.25 -19.86
C SER A 35 28.38 9.53 -20.30
N ILE A 36 27.45 9.23 -19.37
CA ILE A 36 26.14 8.64 -19.70
C ILE A 36 25.11 9.76 -19.90
N ILE A 37 25.09 10.76 -19.02
CA ILE A 37 24.12 11.87 -19.10
C ILE A 37 24.26 12.64 -20.43
N ASN A 38 25.50 12.92 -20.85
CA ASN A 38 25.80 13.75 -22.00
C ASN A 38 26.14 12.95 -23.27
N ASP A 39 25.89 11.63 -23.29
CA ASP A 39 26.08 10.80 -24.49
C ASP A 39 25.09 11.24 -25.59
N PRO A 40 25.56 11.77 -26.73
CA PRO A 40 24.66 12.26 -27.79
C PRO A 40 23.81 11.16 -28.40
N ALA A 41 24.36 9.96 -28.61
CA ALA A 41 23.66 8.85 -29.24
C ALA A 41 22.56 8.30 -28.32
N LEU A 42 22.86 8.18 -27.02
CA LEU A 42 21.87 7.77 -26.02
C LEU A 42 20.73 8.78 -25.92
N ASN A 43 21.05 10.08 -25.89
CA ASN A 43 20.05 11.14 -25.82
C ASN A 43 19.18 11.21 -27.07
N THR A 44 19.73 10.96 -28.25
CA THR A 44 18.94 10.83 -29.49
C THR A 44 17.99 9.63 -29.41
N ALA A 45 18.45 8.47 -28.93
CA ALA A 45 17.58 7.31 -28.78
C ALA A 45 16.46 7.54 -27.74
N ILE A 46 16.77 8.19 -26.61
CA ILE A 46 15.80 8.57 -25.58
C ILE A 46 14.74 9.52 -26.13
N SER A 47 15.07 10.38 -27.09
CA SER A 47 14.12 11.34 -27.66
C SER A 47 12.93 10.71 -28.41
N LEU A 48 13.01 9.41 -28.73
CA LEU A 48 11.90 8.64 -29.29
C LEU A 48 10.81 8.32 -28.25
N LEU A 49 11.14 8.41 -26.96
CA LEU A 49 10.24 8.15 -25.84
C LEU A 49 9.46 9.43 -25.47
N PRO A 50 8.25 9.31 -24.89
CA PRO A 50 7.46 10.47 -24.50
C PRO A 50 8.18 11.34 -23.47
N SER A 51 8.39 12.62 -23.80
CA SER A 51 9.19 13.56 -23.00
C SER A 51 8.55 13.95 -21.66
N ASN A 52 7.24 13.75 -21.52
CA ASN A 52 6.50 13.97 -20.27
C ASN A 52 6.59 12.78 -19.31
N TYR A 53 7.10 11.62 -19.74
CA TYR A 53 7.30 10.44 -18.89
C TYR A 53 8.77 10.36 -18.45
N ASN A 54 9.01 10.32 -17.16
CA ASN A 54 10.34 10.10 -16.62
C ASN A 54 10.65 8.59 -16.52
N LEU A 55 11.11 7.99 -17.62
CA LEU A 55 11.49 6.58 -17.69
C LEU A 55 12.88 6.28 -17.09
N GLU A 56 13.56 7.28 -16.53
CA GLU A 56 14.88 7.16 -15.87
C GLU A 56 15.93 6.35 -16.68
N VAL A 57 15.94 6.50 -18.00
CA VAL A 57 16.77 5.68 -18.91
C VAL A 57 18.26 5.75 -18.55
N HIS A 58 18.79 6.95 -18.30
CA HIS A 58 20.20 7.11 -17.89
C HIS A 58 20.52 6.36 -16.59
N LYS A 59 19.60 6.34 -15.62
CA LYS A 59 19.76 5.60 -14.37
C LYS A 59 19.74 4.10 -14.60
N CYS A 60 18.90 3.62 -15.51
CA CYS A 60 18.83 2.22 -15.90
C CYS A 60 20.12 1.77 -16.57
N VAL A 61 20.60 2.50 -17.57
CA VAL A 61 21.91 2.24 -18.24
C VAL A 61 23.04 2.23 -17.21
N TRP A 62 23.09 3.23 -16.31
CA TRP A 62 24.11 3.26 -15.27
C TRP A 62 24.01 2.07 -14.32
N ARG A 63 22.80 1.67 -13.92
CA ARG A 63 22.59 0.52 -13.04
C ARG A 63 23.10 -0.77 -13.69
N ILE A 64 22.78 -0.99 -14.96
CA ILE A 64 23.23 -2.14 -15.76
C ILE A 64 24.76 -2.20 -15.79
N LEU A 65 25.41 -1.11 -16.19
CA LEU A 65 26.86 -1.03 -16.30
C LEU A 65 27.56 -1.20 -14.95
N LYS A 66 27.02 -0.57 -13.89
CA LYS A 66 27.60 -0.64 -12.54
C LYS A 66 27.48 -2.03 -11.92
N SER A 67 26.39 -2.75 -12.18
CA SER A 67 26.23 -4.13 -11.70
C SER A 67 26.98 -5.15 -12.55
N GLY A 68 27.44 -4.77 -13.74
CA GLY A 68 27.99 -5.71 -14.72
C GLY A 68 26.93 -6.70 -15.24
N ALA A 69 25.65 -6.30 -15.22
CA ALA A 69 24.57 -7.15 -15.70
C ALA A 69 24.71 -7.36 -17.21
N LYS A 70 24.53 -8.59 -17.65
CA LYS A 70 24.61 -9.00 -19.06
C LYS A 70 23.26 -9.43 -19.61
N ARG A 71 22.39 -9.92 -18.74
CA ARG A 71 21.05 -10.39 -19.12
C ARG A 71 20.03 -9.64 -18.27
N VAL A 72 19.17 -8.85 -18.90
CA VAL A 72 18.22 -7.97 -18.19
C VAL A 72 16.79 -8.32 -18.56
N ALA A 73 15.94 -8.50 -17.57
CA ALA A 73 14.50 -8.60 -17.77
C ALA A 73 13.83 -7.24 -17.58
N LEU A 74 12.90 -6.89 -18.47
CA LEU A 74 12.09 -5.68 -18.42
C LEU A 74 10.64 -6.08 -18.19
N GLN A 75 9.99 -5.45 -17.22
CA GLN A 75 8.58 -5.66 -16.91
C GLN A 75 7.83 -4.33 -16.94
N PHE A 76 6.68 -4.31 -17.62
CA PHE A 76 5.88 -3.12 -17.85
C PHE A 76 4.41 -3.38 -17.54
N PRO A 77 3.67 -2.42 -16.96
CA PRO A 77 2.21 -2.42 -17.07
C PRO A 77 1.79 -2.20 -18.53
N GLU A 78 0.57 -2.60 -18.87
CA GLU A 78 -0.01 -2.54 -20.23
C GLU A 78 0.22 -1.18 -20.91
N GLY A 79 -0.02 -0.07 -20.21
CA GLY A 79 0.13 1.28 -20.78
C GLY A 79 1.56 1.69 -21.12
N LEU A 80 2.58 0.96 -20.62
CA LEU A 80 3.99 1.21 -20.92
C LEU A 80 4.62 0.11 -21.79
N LEU A 81 3.93 -1.01 -22.01
CA LEU A 81 4.46 -2.14 -22.78
C LEU A 81 4.82 -1.75 -24.21
N MET A 82 4.14 -0.78 -24.79
CA MET A 82 4.45 -0.22 -26.12
C MET A 82 5.87 0.38 -26.24
N TYR A 83 6.49 0.78 -25.13
CA TYR A 83 7.86 1.32 -25.09
C TYR A 83 8.93 0.24 -24.88
N SER A 84 8.52 -1.01 -24.65
CA SER A 84 9.41 -2.09 -24.23
C SER A 84 10.53 -2.39 -25.23
N LEU A 85 10.21 -2.45 -26.54
CA LEU A 85 11.19 -2.76 -27.58
C LEU A 85 12.22 -1.65 -27.75
N VAL A 86 11.78 -0.38 -27.74
CA VAL A 86 12.70 0.78 -27.81
C VAL A 86 13.63 0.79 -26.60
N LEU A 87 13.11 0.54 -25.40
CA LEU A 87 13.92 0.44 -24.19
C LEU A 87 14.87 -0.76 -24.22
N SER A 88 14.43 -1.90 -24.78
CA SER A 88 15.25 -3.09 -24.97
C SER A 88 16.44 -2.80 -25.90
N ASP A 89 16.22 -2.13 -27.03
CA ASP A 89 17.28 -1.75 -27.97
C ASP A 89 18.28 -0.77 -27.33
N ILE A 90 17.77 0.22 -26.58
CA ILE A 90 18.60 1.17 -25.83
C ILE A 90 19.46 0.43 -24.82
N PHE A 91 18.87 -0.42 -23.97
CA PHE A 91 19.63 -1.11 -22.93
C PHE A 91 20.60 -2.13 -23.49
N THR A 92 20.25 -2.81 -24.59
CA THR A 92 21.16 -3.73 -25.28
C THR A 92 22.39 -2.97 -25.79
N THR A 93 22.18 -1.85 -26.47
CA THR A 93 23.24 -1.04 -27.07
C THR A 93 24.12 -0.35 -26.02
N PHE A 94 23.51 0.45 -25.14
CA PHE A 94 24.24 1.33 -24.22
C PHE A 94 24.59 0.63 -22.90
N GLY A 95 23.84 -0.40 -22.51
CA GLY A 95 24.13 -1.27 -21.36
C GLY A 95 25.09 -2.41 -21.70
N LYS A 96 25.41 -2.64 -22.98
CA LYS A 96 26.28 -3.73 -23.46
C LYS A 96 25.77 -5.10 -22.99
N LEU A 97 24.46 -5.30 -23.11
CA LEU A 97 23.81 -6.55 -22.75
C LEU A 97 24.06 -7.61 -23.82
N ASP A 98 24.10 -8.84 -23.37
CA ASP A 98 24.14 -10.02 -24.23
C ASP A 98 22.69 -10.43 -24.57
N ASP A 99 21.76 -10.31 -23.61
CA ASP A 99 20.32 -10.53 -23.80
C ASP A 99 19.47 -9.47 -23.07
N CYS A 100 18.34 -9.09 -23.66
CA CYS A 100 17.31 -8.31 -22.99
C CYS A 100 15.94 -8.97 -23.18
N PHE A 101 15.29 -9.37 -22.09
CA PHE A 101 13.98 -10.02 -22.10
C PHE A 101 12.89 -9.02 -21.80
N VAL A 102 11.81 -9.02 -22.59
CA VAL A 102 10.57 -8.32 -22.25
C VAL A 102 9.61 -9.35 -21.67
N LEU A 103 9.24 -9.18 -20.39
CA LEU A 103 8.22 -10.01 -19.77
C LEU A 103 6.85 -9.55 -20.26
N GLY A 104 6.19 -10.41 -21.04
CA GLY A 104 4.93 -10.10 -21.72
C GLY A 104 3.65 -10.40 -20.94
N ASP A 105 3.77 -10.93 -19.72
CA ASP A 105 2.63 -11.21 -18.85
C ASP A 105 2.07 -9.93 -18.21
N VAL A 106 0.80 -9.99 -17.84
CA VAL A 106 0.05 -8.87 -17.24
C VAL A 106 0.73 -8.34 -15.98
N THR A 107 0.81 -7.02 -15.85
CA THR A 107 1.43 -6.37 -14.67
C THR A 107 0.54 -5.25 -14.13
N TYR A 108 -0.37 -5.61 -13.22
CA TYR A 108 -1.33 -4.66 -12.65
C TYR A 108 -0.75 -3.67 -11.62
N GLY A 109 0.43 -3.95 -11.07
CA GLY A 109 0.97 -3.19 -9.95
C GLY A 109 2.33 -3.69 -9.47
N ALA A 110 2.90 -2.99 -8.50
CA ALA A 110 4.17 -3.37 -7.86
C ALA A 110 4.11 -4.75 -7.17
N CYS A 111 2.93 -5.21 -6.77
CA CYS A 111 2.72 -6.55 -6.23
C CYS A 111 2.93 -7.66 -7.28
N CYS A 112 2.97 -7.32 -8.57
CA CYS A 112 3.15 -8.26 -9.67
C CYS A 112 4.61 -8.37 -10.14
N VAL A 113 5.58 -7.89 -9.35
CA VAL A 113 7.01 -8.01 -9.70
C VAL A 113 7.35 -9.47 -10.03
N ASP A 114 7.75 -9.74 -11.26
CA ASP A 114 8.00 -11.10 -11.75
C ASP A 114 9.50 -11.43 -11.70
N ASP A 115 9.98 -11.52 -10.47
CA ASP A 115 11.34 -11.92 -10.20
C ASP A 115 11.56 -13.43 -10.38
N PHE A 116 10.49 -14.24 -10.38
CA PHE A 116 10.58 -15.68 -10.59
C PHE A 116 10.91 -16.03 -12.05
N SER A 117 10.16 -15.50 -13.02
CA SER A 117 10.44 -15.76 -14.44
C SER A 117 11.80 -15.17 -14.85
N ALA A 118 12.11 -13.96 -14.37
CA ALA A 118 13.41 -13.36 -14.63
C ALA A 118 14.58 -14.19 -14.04
N THR A 119 14.40 -14.80 -12.85
CA THR A 119 15.37 -15.77 -12.31
C THR A 119 15.48 -17.01 -13.19
N ALA A 120 14.34 -17.57 -13.64
CA ALA A 120 14.31 -18.78 -14.46
C ALA A 120 14.98 -18.59 -15.83
N LEU A 121 14.91 -17.38 -16.39
CA LEU A 121 15.62 -16.99 -17.62
C LEU A 121 17.12 -16.79 -17.40
N GLY A 122 17.59 -16.75 -16.15
CA GLY A 122 18.98 -16.43 -15.81
C GLY A 122 19.31 -14.97 -16.08
N ALA A 123 18.37 -14.06 -15.81
CA ALA A 123 18.62 -12.62 -15.83
C ALA A 123 19.39 -12.18 -14.58
N ASP A 124 20.29 -11.23 -14.75
CA ASP A 124 21.12 -10.64 -13.68
C ASP A 124 20.41 -9.47 -12.98
N LEU A 125 19.46 -8.84 -13.67
CA LEU A 125 18.72 -7.66 -13.20
C LEU A 125 17.31 -7.64 -13.79
N LEU A 126 16.33 -7.36 -12.95
CA LEU A 126 14.96 -7.01 -13.36
C LEU A 126 14.77 -5.49 -13.27
N ILE A 127 14.21 -4.88 -14.31
CA ILE A 127 13.75 -3.49 -14.29
C ILE A 127 12.23 -3.49 -14.38
N HIS A 128 11.58 -3.06 -13.29
CA HIS A 128 10.12 -3.02 -13.16
C HIS A 128 9.62 -1.57 -13.29
N TYR A 129 8.85 -1.30 -14.32
CA TYR A 129 8.34 0.03 -14.64
C TYR A 129 6.94 0.32 -14.08
N GLY A 130 6.66 1.60 -13.85
CA GLY A 130 5.32 2.15 -13.62
C GLY A 130 4.84 2.19 -12.17
N HIS A 131 5.54 1.53 -11.23
CA HIS A 131 5.05 1.40 -9.85
C HIS A 131 6.12 1.69 -8.80
N SER A 132 5.68 2.14 -7.62
CA SER A 132 6.54 2.29 -6.44
C SER A 132 7.02 0.94 -5.91
N CYS A 133 8.11 0.93 -5.15
CA CYS A 133 8.65 -0.30 -4.55
C CYS A 133 7.79 -0.79 -3.38
N LEU A 134 6.68 -1.49 -3.69
CA LEU A 134 5.82 -2.12 -2.67
C LEU A 134 6.47 -3.37 -2.06
N ILE A 135 7.05 -4.21 -2.92
CA ILE A 135 7.79 -5.40 -2.50
C ILE A 135 9.24 -5.00 -2.28
N PRO A 136 9.79 -5.10 -1.05
CA PRO A 136 11.16 -4.71 -0.80
C PRO A 136 12.12 -5.55 -1.64
N ILE A 137 13.17 -4.93 -2.18
CA ILE A 137 14.17 -5.59 -3.04
C ILE A 137 14.88 -6.78 -2.37
N ASP A 138 14.95 -6.81 -1.03
CA ASP A 138 15.54 -7.95 -0.31
C ASP A 138 14.65 -9.21 -0.33
N PHE A 139 13.39 -9.07 -0.76
CA PHE A 139 12.47 -10.18 -0.94
C PHE A 139 12.46 -10.72 -2.38
N THR A 140 13.03 -10.01 -3.35
CA THR A 140 13.15 -10.51 -4.74
C THR A 140 14.31 -11.49 -4.86
N LYS A 141 14.18 -12.48 -5.76
CA LYS A 141 15.16 -13.55 -5.99
C LYS A 141 16.38 -13.08 -6.76
N ILE A 142 16.21 -12.02 -7.55
CA ILE A 142 17.27 -11.34 -8.29
C ILE A 142 17.26 -9.84 -7.94
N PRO A 143 18.37 -9.14 -8.19
CA PRO A 143 18.40 -7.68 -8.09
C PRO A 143 17.28 -7.06 -8.94
N SER A 144 16.50 -6.18 -8.33
CA SER A 144 15.39 -5.49 -9.00
C SER A 144 15.56 -3.97 -8.90
N LEU A 145 15.33 -3.27 -10.00
CA LEU A 145 15.27 -1.82 -10.09
C LEU A 145 13.82 -1.41 -10.39
N TYR A 146 13.21 -0.65 -9.48
CA TYR A 146 11.91 -0.04 -9.72
C TYR A 146 12.08 1.34 -10.36
N VAL A 147 11.33 1.59 -11.44
CA VAL A 147 11.20 2.89 -12.10
C VAL A 147 9.76 3.32 -12.02
N PHE A 148 9.45 4.37 -11.25
CA PHE A 148 8.06 4.72 -10.91
C PHE A 148 7.32 5.36 -12.08
N VAL A 149 8.09 5.93 -13.03
CA VAL A 149 7.58 6.66 -14.19
C VAL A 149 6.73 7.85 -13.80
N GLU A 150 7.39 8.90 -13.28
CA GLU A 150 6.70 10.17 -13.02
C GLU A 150 6.22 10.80 -14.32
N ILE A 151 4.97 11.23 -14.34
CA ILE A 151 4.35 11.90 -15.48
C ILE A 151 4.25 13.39 -15.15
N LYS A 152 4.87 14.21 -15.99
CA LYS A 152 4.81 15.67 -15.87
C LYS A 152 3.42 16.15 -16.29
N ILE A 153 2.80 16.96 -15.44
CA ILE A 153 1.49 17.57 -15.65
C ILE A 153 1.56 19.07 -15.37
N ASP A 154 0.55 19.81 -15.81
CA ASP A 154 0.41 21.23 -15.51
C ASP A 154 -0.05 21.45 -14.07
N VAL A 155 0.91 21.68 -13.17
CA VAL A 155 0.66 21.91 -11.73
C VAL A 155 -0.07 23.23 -11.50
N GLU A 156 0.19 24.25 -12.32
CA GLU A 156 -0.47 25.55 -12.20
C GLU A 156 -1.95 25.43 -12.52
N ARG A 157 -2.30 24.70 -13.58
CA ARG A 157 -3.69 24.38 -13.91
C ARG A 157 -4.38 23.61 -12.79
N LEU A 158 -3.73 22.60 -12.19
CA LEU A 158 -4.27 21.91 -11.00
C LEU A 158 -4.59 22.88 -9.87
N ILE A 159 -3.64 23.75 -9.50
CA ILE A 159 -3.82 24.74 -8.43
C ILE A 159 -4.98 25.68 -8.76
N ASN A 160 -5.03 26.23 -9.97
CA ASN A 160 -6.06 27.18 -10.40
C ASN A 160 -7.44 26.53 -10.43
N THR A 161 -7.55 25.28 -10.91
CA THR A 161 -8.80 24.52 -10.89
C THR A 161 -9.29 24.28 -9.45
N VAL A 162 -8.40 23.91 -8.53
CA VAL A 162 -8.77 23.73 -7.11
C VAL A 162 -9.22 25.05 -6.50
N ARG A 163 -8.49 26.15 -6.73
CA ARG A 163 -8.86 27.48 -6.21
C ARG A 163 -10.23 27.91 -6.71
N LEU A 164 -10.47 27.83 -8.01
CA LEU A 164 -11.75 28.25 -8.61
C LEU A 164 -12.94 27.49 -8.03
N ASN A 165 -12.81 26.17 -7.85
CA ASN A 165 -13.95 25.33 -7.48
C ASN A 165 -14.15 25.16 -5.97
N ILE A 166 -13.10 25.34 -5.15
CA ILE A 166 -13.17 25.11 -3.71
C ILE A 166 -13.21 26.43 -2.92
N ASP A 167 -12.70 27.54 -3.46
CA ASP A 167 -12.68 28.86 -2.79
C ASP A 167 -14.01 29.63 -2.99
N GLU A 168 -14.69 29.48 -4.13
CA GLU A 168 -15.90 30.26 -4.46
C GLU A 168 -17.16 29.85 -3.67
N GLU A 169 -17.22 28.64 -3.11
CA GLU A 169 -18.47 28.07 -2.56
C GLU A 169 -18.86 28.61 -1.15
N HIS A 170 -18.28 29.71 -0.63
CA HIS A 170 -18.53 30.21 0.75
C HIS A 170 -18.31 29.15 1.85
N THR A 171 -17.60 28.07 1.52
CA THR A 171 -17.37 26.97 2.44
C THR A 171 -16.37 27.39 3.51
N LYS A 172 -16.73 27.22 4.79
CA LYS A 172 -15.79 27.32 5.94
C LYS A 172 -14.61 26.35 5.84
N THR A 173 -14.64 25.47 4.85
CA THR A 173 -13.69 24.41 4.58
C THR A 173 -12.43 24.94 3.93
N LYS A 174 -11.36 25.00 4.73
CA LYS A 174 -10.00 25.23 4.24
C LYS A 174 -9.17 23.96 4.23
N LYS A 175 -9.67 22.85 4.79
CA LYS A 175 -8.92 21.62 5.03
C LYS A 175 -9.03 20.66 3.87
N LEU A 176 -7.93 20.48 3.16
CA LEU A 176 -7.85 19.72 1.92
C LEU A 176 -6.90 18.54 2.09
N ALA A 177 -7.36 17.34 1.76
CA ALA A 177 -6.48 16.21 1.53
C ALA A 177 -6.04 16.19 0.06
N LEU A 178 -4.75 16.02 -0.20
CA LEU A 178 -4.20 15.88 -1.55
C LEU A 178 -3.52 14.51 -1.69
N ALA A 179 -4.02 13.69 -2.60
CA ALA A 179 -3.51 12.34 -2.86
C ALA A 179 -3.59 12.01 -4.36
N GLY A 180 -3.08 10.85 -4.76
CA GLY A 180 -3.14 10.36 -6.13
C GLY A 180 -2.33 9.09 -6.30
N THR A 181 -2.07 8.75 -7.56
CA THR A 181 -1.18 7.64 -7.90
C THR A 181 0.29 8.07 -7.90
N ILE A 182 1.21 7.11 -7.85
CA ILE A 182 2.65 7.40 -7.77
C ILE A 182 3.16 8.25 -8.95
N GLN A 183 2.56 8.11 -10.13
CA GLN A 183 2.98 8.83 -11.34
C GLN A 183 2.85 10.35 -11.19
N PHE A 184 1.96 10.84 -10.31
CA PHE A 184 1.72 12.26 -10.08
C PHE A 184 2.28 12.77 -8.74
N ALA A 185 3.09 11.96 -8.03
CA ALA A 185 3.58 12.30 -6.69
C ALA A 185 4.36 13.62 -6.64
N SER A 186 5.15 13.93 -7.67
CA SER A 186 5.88 15.21 -7.77
C SER A 186 4.94 16.41 -7.92
N ALA A 187 3.88 16.28 -8.72
CA ALA A 187 2.87 17.33 -8.87
C ALA A 187 2.09 17.57 -7.58
N ILE A 188 1.71 16.51 -6.87
CA ILE A 188 1.04 16.58 -5.56
C ILE A 188 1.90 17.35 -4.55
N ARG A 189 3.21 17.03 -4.46
CA ARG A 189 4.13 17.74 -3.57
C ARG A 189 4.34 19.19 -3.98
N ALA A 190 4.41 19.48 -5.28
CA ALA A 190 4.59 20.82 -5.81
C ALA A 190 3.36 21.72 -5.62
N ALA A 191 2.14 21.16 -5.68
CA ALA A 191 0.90 21.90 -5.51
C ALA A 191 0.67 22.37 -4.06
N LYS A 192 1.15 21.60 -3.07
CA LYS A 192 0.88 21.87 -1.65
C LYS A 192 1.28 23.30 -1.19
N PRO A 193 2.52 23.79 -1.39
CA PRO A 193 2.89 25.13 -0.92
C PRO A 193 2.08 26.27 -1.56
N ALA A 194 1.70 26.11 -2.83
CA ALA A 194 0.91 27.10 -3.55
C ALA A 194 -0.55 27.13 -3.06
N LEU A 195 -1.13 25.97 -2.78
CA LEU A 195 -2.44 25.85 -2.14
C LEU A 195 -2.42 26.39 -0.71
N GLU A 196 -1.37 26.11 0.08
CA GLU A 196 -1.20 26.70 1.41
C GLU A 196 -1.10 28.22 1.36
N SER A 197 -0.38 28.77 0.37
CA SER A 197 -0.28 30.22 0.13
C SER A 197 -1.62 30.84 -0.30
N ALA A 198 -2.49 30.06 -0.94
CA ALA A 198 -3.86 30.46 -1.27
C ALA A 198 -4.82 30.37 -0.07
N GLY A 199 -4.36 29.91 1.10
CA GLY A 199 -5.14 29.88 2.33
C GLY A 199 -5.76 28.53 2.69
N PHE A 200 -5.40 27.45 2.00
CA PHE A 200 -5.82 26.08 2.35
C PHE A 200 -4.91 25.47 3.43
N GLU A 201 -5.46 24.63 4.30
CA GLU A 201 -4.74 23.70 5.17
C GLU A 201 -4.60 22.36 4.44
N VAL A 202 -3.41 22.06 3.90
CA VAL A 202 -3.21 20.92 2.99
C VAL A 202 -2.54 19.74 3.71
N LEU A 203 -3.30 18.64 3.82
CA LEU A 203 -2.84 17.35 4.28
C LEU A 203 -2.45 16.45 3.09
N ILE A 204 -1.23 15.94 3.08
CA ILE A 204 -0.82 14.85 2.18
C ILE A 204 -0.70 13.58 3.03
N PRO A 205 -1.71 12.69 2.99
CA PRO A 205 -1.75 11.52 3.87
C PRO A 205 -0.77 10.43 3.40
N GLN A 206 -0.42 9.51 4.29
CA GLN A 206 0.51 8.42 3.98
C GLN A 206 0.12 7.13 4.68
N SER A 207 0.10 6.02 3.94
CA SER A 207 0.06 4.66 4.49
C SER A 207 1.37 3.96 4.19
N LYS A 208 2.20 3.68 5.20
CA LYS A 208 3.51 3.04 4.98
C LYS A 208 3.32 1.60 4.48
N PRO A 209 4.12 1.13 3.50
CA PRO A 209 5.38 1.71 3.04
C PRO A 209 5.27 2.72 1.87
N LEU A 210 4.05 3.07 1.44
CA LEU A 210 3.83 3.96 0.30
C LEU A 210 4.40 5.36 0.54
N SER A 211 4.65 6.07 -0.54
CA SER A 211 5.04 7.49 -0.49
C SER A 211 3.90 8.35 0.06
N ALA A 212 4.23 9.50 0.66
CA ALA A 212 3.21 10.47 1.04
C ALA A 212 2.41 10.92 -0.19
N GLY A 213 1.08 10.89 -0.08
CA GLY A 213 0.12 11.21 -1.13
C GLY A 213 -0.21 10.03 -2.05
N GLU A 214 0.51 8.93 -1.97
CA GLU A 214 0.29 7.75 -2.81
C GLU A 214 -0.82 6.85 -2.25
N VAL A 215 -1.71 6.39 -3.13
CA VAL A 215 -2.78 5.44 -2.81
C VAL A 215 -2.74 4.28 -3.79
N LEU A 216 -2.84 3.06 -3.26
CA LEU A 216 -2.99 1.83 -4.04
C LEU A 216 -4.43 1.33 -3.95
N GLY A 217 -4.87 0.55 -4.95
CA GLY A 217 -6.20 -0.08 -4.93
C GLY A 217 -6.39 -1.03 -3.74
N CYS A 218 -5.30 -1.57 -3.18
CA CYS A 218 -5.31 -2.47 -2.04
C CYS A 218 -4.86 -1.80 -0.73
N THR A 219 -4.38 -0.55 -0.75
CA THR A 219 -3.85 0.12 0.44
C THR A 219 -4.06 1.62 0.37
N SER A 220 -4.87 2.14 1.29
CA SER A 220 -5.19 3.56 1.41
C SER A 220 -4.94 4.06 2.82
N PRO A 221 -4.48 5.31 3.01
CA PRO A 221 -4.48 5.94 4.32
C PRO A 221 -5.90 6.24 4.81
N THR A 222 -6.05 6.27 6.13
CA THR A 222 -7.24 6.80 6.81
C THR A 222 -6.95 8.21 7.32
N ILE A 223 -7.88 9.12 7.08
CA ILE A 223 -7.83 10.51 7.52
C ILE A 223 -8.53 10.62 8.87
N PRO A 224 -7.89 11.20 9.90
CA PRO A 224 -8.56 11.47 11.16
C PRO A 224 -9.78 12.37 10.96
N LYS A 225 -10.87 12.07 11.66
CA LYS A 225 -12.13 12.85 11.55
C LYS A 225 -11.87 14.34 11.80
N GLY A 226 -12.30 15.20 10.87
CA GLY A 226 -12.15 16.65 10.94
C GLY A 226 -10.76 17.19 10.52
N SER A 227 -9.86 16.33 10.02
CA SER A 227 -8.56 16.74 9.46
C SER A 227 -8.61 17.13 7.99
N ALA A 228 -9.63 16.68 7.25
CA ALA A 228 -9.92 17.14 5.90
C ALA A 228 -11.43 17.07 5.65
N ASP A 229 -11.94 18.06 4.94
CA ASP A 229 -13.35 18.11 4.54
C ASP A 229 -13.50 17.68 3.07
N VAL A 230 -12.49 18.00 2.25
CA VAL A 230 -12.44 17.71 0.81
C VAL A 230 -11.16 16.96 0.48
N LEU A 231 -11.27 15.96 -0.38
CA LEU A 231 -10.15 15.30 -1.05
C LEU A 231 -10.04 15.80 -2.49
N ILE A 232 -8.83 16.19 -2.89
CA ILE A 232 -8.45 16.29 -4.31
C ILE A 232 -7.53 15.12 -4.63
N PHE A 233 -7.98 14.27 -5.55
CA PHE A 233 -7.26 13.07 -5.98
C PHE A 233 -6.76 13.25 -7.41
N VAL A 234 -5.45 13.28 -7.61
CA VAL A 234 -4.83 13.48 -8.93
C VAL A 234 -4.69 12.12 -9.63
N ALA A 235 -5.57 11.84 -10.59
CA ALA A 235 -5.54 10.63 -11.40
C ALA A 235 -6.47 10.71 -12.63
N ASP A 236 -6.16 9.92 -13.65
CA ASP A 236 -6.97 9.69 -14.85
C ASP A 236 -8.01 8.56 -14.70
N GLY A 237 -7.96 7.80 -13.60
CA GLY A 237 -8.89 6.71 -13.32
C GLY A 237 -9.47 6.73 -11.89
N ARG A 238 -10.54 5.96 -11.69
CA ARG A 238 -11.29 5.90 -10.41
C ARG A 238 -10.77 4.83 -9.45
N PHE A 239 -10.14 3.77 -9.96
CA PHE A 239 -9.75 2.59 -9.17
C PHE A 239 -9.02 2.93 -7.86
N HIS A 240 -7.98 3.76 -7.93
CA HIS A 240 -7.21 4.16 -6.73
C HIS A 240 -7.98 5.13 -5.82
N LEU A 241 -8.79 6.00 -6.40
CA LEU A 241 -9.65 6.92 -5.66
C LEU A 241 -10.73 6.16 -4.88
N GLU A 242 -11.36 5.16 -5.47
CA GLU A 242 -12.35 4.31 -4.81
C GLU A 242 -11.78 3.66 -3.56
N ALA A 243 -10.54 3.18 -3.60
CA ALA A 243 -9.86 2.66 -2.41
C ALA A 243 -9.74 3.70 -1.29
N PHE A 244 -9.49 4.96 -1.65
CA PHE A 244 -9.49 6.06 -0.70
C PHE A 244 -10.87 6.37 -0.14
N MET A 245 -11.89 6.41 -1.01
CA MET A 245 -13.27 6.64 -0.61
C MET A 245 -13.73 5.54 0.35
N ILE A 246 -13.51 4.26 0.03
CA ILE A 246 -13.81 3.11 0.90
C ILE A 246 -13.21 3.29 2.31
N ALA A 247 -11.94 3.72 2.38
CA ALA A 247 -11.23 3.90 3.65
C ALA A 247 -11.66 5.16 4.44
N ASN A 248 -12.31 6.11 3.78
CA ASN A 248 -12.64 7.43 4.33
C ASN A 248 -14.09 7.84 4.00
N PRO A 249 -15.09 7.06 4.46
CA PRO A 249 -16.49 7.41 4.22
C PRO A 249 -16.80 8.78 4.82
N GLY A 250 -17.39 9.67 4.01
CA GLY A 250 -17.84 11.00 4.44
C GLY A 250 -16.91 12.17 4.10
N ILE A 251 -15.77 11.94 3.45
CA ILE A 251 -14.97 13.02 2.86
C ILE A 251 -15.45 13.27 1.43
N LYS A 252 -15.79 14.51 1.08
CA LYS A 252 -16.20 14.87 -0.29
C LYS A 252 -14.99 14.71 -1.22
N ALA A 253 -15.11 13.84 -2.22
CA ALA A 253 -13.98 13.45 -3.06
C ALA A 253 -14.09 14.06 -4.46
N PHE A 254 -13.02 14.69 -4.91
CA PHE A 254 -12.89 15.12 -6.29
C PHE A 254 -11.70 14.45 -6.96
N ARG A 255 -11.90 13.99 -8.19
CA ARG A 255 -10.82 13.52 -9.07
C ARG A 255 -10.39 14.64 -10.00
N TYR A 256 -9.14 15.06 -9.92
CA TYR A 256 -8.53 15.90 -10.93
C TYR A 256 -7.90 15.03 -12.00
N ASP A 257 -8.46 15.08 -13.21
CA ASP A 257 -7.88 14.44 -14.37
C ASP A 257 -6.83 15.40 -15.00
N PRO A 258 -5.53 15.07 -14.97
CA PRO A 258 -4.50 15.98 -15.44
C PRO A 258 -4.44 16.11 -16.96
N TYR A 259 -5.05 15.19 -17.72
CA TYR A 259 -5.07 15.25 -19.17
C TYR A 259 -6.22 16.12 -19.65
N LEU A 260 -7.40 15.99 -19.03
CA LEU A 260 -8.55 16.84 -19.33
C LEU A 260 -8.43 18.21 -18.65
N GLY A 261 -7.73 18.26 -17.52
CA GLY A 261 -7.67 19.40 -16.60
C GLY A 261 -9.05 19.78 -16.07
N VAL A 262 -9.80 18.75 -15.68
CA VAL A 262 -11.17 18.83 -15.16
C VAL A 262 -11.21 18.21 -13.77
N LEU A 263 -12.00 18.81 -12.87
CA LEU A 263 -12.27 18.31 -11.54
C LEU A 263 -13.65 17.65 -11.51
N PHE A 264 -13.68 16.34 -11.31
CA PHE A 264 -14.91 15.55 -11.23
C PHE A 264 -15.29 15.35 -9.76
N LEU A 265 -16.55 15.61 -9.40
CA LEU A 265 -17.09 15.14 -8.12
C LEU A 265 -17.33 13.63 -8.23
N GLU A 266 -16.77 12.86 -7.31
CA GLU A 266 -16.82 11.41 -7.32
C GLU A 266 -17.51 10.89 -6.06
N GLU A 267 -18.42 9.95 -6.25
CA GLU A 267 -19.17 9.30 -5.18
C GLU A 267 -18.92 7.79 -5.20
N TYR A 268 -19.07 7.16 -4.03
CA TYR A 268 -18.93 5.72 -3.86
C TYR A 268 -20.14 5.15 -3.13
N ASP A 269 -20.73 4.09 -3.69
CA ASP A 269 -21.85 3.38 -3.06
C ASP A 269 -21.35 2.46 -1.94
N HIS A 270 -21.12 3.05 -0.78
CA HIS A 270 -20.69 2.33 0.41
C HIS A 270 -21.73 1.32 0.90
N GLU A 271 -23.01 1.65 0.80
CA GLU A 271 -24.10 0.80 1.29
C GLU A 271 -24.24 -0.43 0.39
N GLY A 272 -24.30 -0.22 -0.93
CA GLY A 272 -24.34 -1.30 -1.91
C GLY A 272 -23.12 -2.20 -1.81
N MET A 273 -21.90 -1.64 -1.78
CA MET A 273 -20.68 -2.43 -1.62
C MET A 273 -20.73 -3.25 -0.33
N LYS A 274 -20.99 -2.64 0.84
CA LYS A 274 -21.05 -3.37 2.12
C LYS A 274 -22.14 -4.43 2.14
N GLN A 275 -23.29 -4.18 1.49
CA GLN A 275 -24.39 -5.14 1.40
C GLN A 275 -24.03 -6.35 0.52
N VAL A 276 -23.42 -6.13 -0.64
CA VAL A 276 -22.91 -7.19 -1.52
C VAL A 276 -21.88 -8.05 -0.78
N ARG A 277 -20.91 -7.41 -0.10
CA ARG A 277 -19.89 -8.13 0.66
C ARG A 277 -20.47 -8.92 1.84
N LYS A 278 -21.42 -8.33 2.58
CA LYS A 278 -22.15 -9.03 3.65
C LYS A 278 -22.90 -10.26 3.13
N ASN A 279 -23.61 -10.14 2.01
CA ASN A 279 -24.34 -11.25 1.41
C ASN A 279 -23.39 -12.38 0.98
N ALA A 280 -22.25 -12.04 0.38
CA ALA A 280 -21.23 -13.03 0.02
C ALA A 280 -20.71 -13.80 1.25
N ILE A 281 -20.46 -13.10 2.37
CA ILE A 281 -20.02 -13.73 3.62
C ILE A 281 -21.10 -14.64 4.19
N ILE A 282 -22.36 -14.20 4.23
CA ILE A 282 -23.47 -15.00 4.76
C ILE A 282 -23.65 -16.26 3.92
N LYS A 283 -23.67 -16.13 2.59
CA LYS A 283 -23.74 -17.28 1.66
C LYS A 283 -22.57 -18.25 1.87
N ALA A 284 -21.36 -17.73 2.11
CA ALA A 284 -20.20 -18.57 2.38
C ALA A 284 -20.25 -19.32 3.72
N ARG A 285 -21.04 -18.87 4.70
CA ARG A 285 -21.24 -19.62 5.98
C ARG A 285 -21.94 -20.97 5.76
N GLU A 286 -22.65 -21.13 4.66
CA GLU A 286 -23.36 -22.38 4.29
C GLU A 286 -22.43 -23.38 3.58
N ALA A 287 -21.19 -23.00 3.27
CA ALA A 287 -20.25 -23.82 2.51
C ALA A 287 -19.77 -25.05 3.30
N SER A 288 -19.88 -26.22 2.66
CA SER A 288 -19.34 -27.48 3.18
C SER A 288 -17.92 -27.74 2.67
N SER A 289 -17.60 -27.25 1.47
CA SER A 289 -16.32 -27.36 0.79
C SER A 289 -15.77 -25.98 0.42
N TRP A 290 -14.48 -25.76 0.73
CA TRP A 290 -13.83 -24.47 0.50
C TRP A 290 -12.67 -24.57 -0.49
N GLY A 291 -12.53 -23.56 -1.34
CA GLY A 291 -11.35 -23.38 -2.19
C GLY A 291 -10.50 -22.23 -1.68
N ILE A 292 -9.23 -22.48 -1.36
CA ILE A 292 -8.28 -21.42 -1.01
C ILE A 292 -7.36 -21.17 -2.21
N ILE A 293 -7.49 -20.01 -2.84
CA ILE A 293 -6.64 -19.59 -3.95
C ILE A 293 -5.43 -18.85 -3.37
N LEU A 294 -4.22 -19.36 -3.64
CA LEU A 294 -2.98 -18.62 -3.42
C LEU A 294 -2.53 -18.00 -4.76
N GLY A 295 -2.52 -16.67 -4.82
CA GLY A 295 -2.12 -15.90 -6.00
C GLY A 295 -0.65 -16.15 -6.36
N THR A 296 -0.38 -16.47 -7.62
CA THR A 296 0.99 -16.69 -8.13
C THR A 296 1.45 -15.63 -9.13
N LEU A 297 0.63 -14.62 -9.41
CA LEU A 297 1.05 -13.46 -10.20
C LEU A 297 2.00 -12.58 -9.36
N GLY A 298 3.28 -12.60 -9.73
CA GLY A 298 4.37 -11.98 -9.00
C GLY A 298 4.37 -12.36 -7.52
N ARG A 299 4.05 -11.40 -6.66
CA ARG A 299 4.18 -11.46 -5.20
C ARG A 299 2.86 -11.16 -4.48
N GLN A 300 1.72 -11.34 -5.16
CA GLN A 300 0.39 -11.11 -4.57
C GLN A 300 0.00 -12.13 -3.51
N GLY A 301 0.39 -13.40 -3.68
CA GLY A 301 0.13 -14.46 -2.73
C GLY A 301 1.05 -14.39 -1.51
N ASN A 302 0.53 -14.83 -0.36
CA ASN A 302 1.28 -14.84 0.89
C ASN A 302 1.09 -16.17 1.63
N PRO A 303 2.13 -17.02 1.64
CA PRO A 303 2.10 -18.30 2.33
C PRO A 303 1.78 -18.17 3.82
N ARG A 304 2.15 -17.08 4.50
CA ARG A 304 1.84 -16.91 5.93
C ARG A 304 0.34 -16.80 6.19
N ILE A 305 -0.39 -16.11 5.30
CA ILE A 305 -1.85 -16.03 5.40
C ILE A 305 -2.47 -17.38 5.10
N LEU A 306 -1.95 -18.10 4.10
CA LEU A 306 -2.38 -19.45 3.76
C LEU A 306 -2.23 -20.38 4.97
N ASP A 307 -1.04 -20.46 5.56
CA ASP A 307 -0.74 -21.30 6.72
C ASP A 307 -1.67 -20.97 7.91
N ARG A 308 -1.93 -19.69 8.15
CA ARG A 308 -2.85 -19.22 9.20
C ARG A 308 -4.28 -19.69 8.94
N LEU A 309 -4.79 -19.49 7.73
CA LEU A 309 -6.15 -19.90 7.35
C LEU A 309 -6.29 -21.42 7.42
N GLN A 310 -5.34 -22.18 6.88
CA GLN A 310 -5.36 -23.63 6.92
C GLN A 310 -5.31 -24.17 8.35
N SER A 311 -4.52 -23.56 9.23
CA SER A 311 -4.46 -23.95 10.66
C SER A 311 -5.81 -23.73 11.34
N LYS A 312 -6.38 -22.53 11.18
CA LYS A 312 -7.70 -22.16 11.71
C LYS A 312 -8.83 -23.04 11.17
N MET A 313 -8.84 -23.31 9.87
CA MET A 313 -9.85 -24.16 9.22
C MET A 313 -9.74 -25.60 9.70
N ARG A 314 -8.52 -26.11 9.90
CA ARG A 314 -8.27 -27.44 10.49
C ARG A 314 -8.84 -27.55 11.90
N GLU A 315 -8.61 -26.55 12.75
CA GLU A 315 -9.10 -26.53 14.12
C GLU A 315 -10.63 -26.61 14.21
N LYS A 316 -11.35 -26.01 13.25
CA LYS A 316 -12.82 -26.04 13.16
C LYS A 316 -13.37 -27.19 12.30
N GLY A 317 -12.51 -28.03 11.74
CA GLY A 317 -12.93 -29.19 10.94
C GLY A 317 -13.53 -28.86 9.57
N PHE A 318 -13.19 -27.70 8.98
CA PHE A 318 -13.62 -27.38 7.61
C PHE A 318 -12.86 -28.23 6.58
N ALA A 319 -13.52 -28.57 5.48
CA ALA A 319 -12.86 -29.19 4.32
C ALA A 319 -12.43 -28.10 3.33
N TRP A 320 -11.17 -28.12 2.90
CA TRP A 320 -10.68 -27.19 1.88
C TRP A 320 -9.71 -27.84 0.90
N THR A 321 -9.60 -27.25 -0.29
CA THR A 321 -8.54 -27.52 -1.27
C THR A 321 -7.76 -26.23 -1.54
N THR A 322 -6.45 -26.31 -1.67
CA THR A 322 -5.60 -25.16 -2.04
C THR A 322 -5.30 -25.18 -3.53
N ILE A 323 -5.56 -24.07 -4.22
CA ILE A 323 -5.36 -23.88 -5.65
C ILE A 323 -4.33 -22.78 -5.85
N LEU A 324 -3.31 -23.03 -6.66
CA LEU A 324 -2.38 -22.00 -7.13
C LEU A 324 -2.92 -21.40 -8.43
N MET A 325 -3.01 -20.08 -8.51
CA MET A 325 -3.57 -19.42 -9.69
C MET A 325 -2.89 -18.06 -9.91
N SER A 326 -2.42 -17.79 -11.12
CA SER A 326 -1.82 -16.49 -11.46
C SER A 326 -2.92 -15.45 -11.66
N GLU A 327 -3.82 -15.74 -12.60
CA GLU A 327 -4.97 -14.90 -12.91
C GLU A 327 -6.27 -15.56 -12.48
N ILE A 328 -7.02 -14.85 -11.63
CA ILE A 328 -8.31 -15.28 -11.12
C ILE A 328 -9.40 -14.66 -12.00
N SER A 329 -10.15 -15.49 -12.71
CA SER A 329 -11.28 -15.06 -13.54
C SER A 329 -12.54 -15.87 -13.22
N PRO A 330 -13.74 -15.30 -13.45
CA PRO A 330 -15.00 -16.04 -13.33
C PRO A 330 -15.01 -17.33 -14.14
N THR A 331 -14.57 -17.27 -15.39
CA THR A 331 -14.53 -18.41 -16.32
C THR A 331 -13.64 -19.54 -15.81
N ARG A 332 -12.48 -19.23 -15.21
CA ARG A 332 -11.55 -20.23 -14.68
C ARG A 332 -12.06 -20.84 -13.38
N ILE A 333 -12.65 -20.04 -12.50
CA ILE A 333 -13.23 -20.52 -11.24
C ILE A 333 -14.47 -21.41 -11.48
N ALA A 334 -15.31 -21.08 -12.47
CA ALA A 334 -16.51 -21.85 -12.77
C ALA A 334 -16.22 -23.31 -13.15
N LEU A 335 -15.03 -23.61 -13.68
CA LEU A 335 -14.62 -24.98 -14.07
C LEU A 335 -14.53 -25.96 -12.90
N PHE A 336 -14.44 -25.48 -11.65
CA PHE A 336 -14.44 -26.35 -10.47
C PHE A 336 -15.85 -26.82 -10.07
N GLY A 337 -16.89 -26.23 -10.68
CA GLY A 337 -18.29 -26.61 -10.50
C GLY A 337 -18.71 -26.70 -9.04
N GLU A 338 -19.44 -27.76 -8.71
CA GLU A 338 -19.98 -28.01 -7.36
C GLU A 338 -18.96 -28.61 -6.38
N SER A 339 -17.68 -28.74 -6.76
CA SER A 339 -16.63 -29.25 -5.85
C SER A 339 -16.20 -28.21 -4.80
N VAL A 340 -16.58 -26.94 -4.99
CA VAL A 340 -16.24 -25.82 -4.12
C VAL A 340 -17.47 -24.93 -3.93
N ASP A 341 -17.91 -24.78 -2.68
CA ASP A 341 -19.09 -23.99 -2.33
C ASP A 341 -18.75 -22.50 -2.12
N ALA A 342 -17.54 -22.21 -1.63
CA ALA A 342 -17.04 -20.86 -1.39
C ALA A 342 -15.52 -20.75 -1.58
N TRP A 343 -15.08 -19.58 -2.05
CA TRP A 343 -13.69 -19.28 -2.35
C TRP A 343 -13.11 -18.26 -1.39
N ILE A 344 -11.87 -18.49 -0.97
CA ILE A 344 -11.02 -17.52 -0.28
C ILE A 344 -9.85 -17.23 -1.20
N GLN A 345 -9.64 -15.97 -1.57
CA GLN A 345 -8.49 -15.58 -2.39
C GLN A 345 -7.45 -14.82 -1.58
N ILE A 346 -6.20 -15.28 -1.68
CA ILE A 346 -5.00 -14.65 -1.12
C ILE A 346 -4.22 -14.10 -2.32
N ALA A 347 -4.73 -13.02 -2.92
CA ALA A 347 -4.15 -12.33 -4.07
C ALA A 347 -4.49 -10.82 -4.00
N CYS A 348 -5.01 -10.24 -5.10
CA CYS A 348 -5.49 -8.86 -5.12
C CYS A 348 -6.86 -8.73 -4.41
N PRO A 349 -7.02 -7.91 -3.36
CA PRO A 349 -8.29 -7.78 -2.63
C PRO A 349 -9.42 -7.21 -3.50
N ARG A 350 -9.09 -6.42 -4.53
CA ARG A 350 -10.07 -5.79 -5.43
C ARG A 350 -10.84 -6.79 -6.29
N LEU A 351 -10.33 -8.01 -6.47
CA LEU A 351 -11.08 -9.11 -7.11
C LEU A 351 -12.34 -9.49 -6.32
N SER A 352 -12.25 -9.49 -4.99
CA SER A 352 -13.40 -9.74 -4.12
C SER A 352 -14.25 -8.49 -3.94
N ILE A 353 -13.65 -7.31 -3.87
CA ILE A 353 -14.38 -6.07 -3.59
C ILE A 353 -15.21 -5.62 -4.80
N ASP A 354 -14.62 -5.61 -5.99
CA ASP A 354 -15.27 -5.03 -7.18
C ASP A 354 -15.90 -6.08 -8.10
N TRP A 355 -15.29 -7.27 -8.18
CA TRP A 355 -15.63 -8.26 -9.20
C TRP A 355 -16.43 -9.43 -8.66
N SER A 356 -16.82 -9.42 -7.37
CA SER A 356 -17.43 -10.59 -6.74
C SER A 356 -18.72 -11.06 -7.37
N GLU A 357 -19.53 -10.13 -7.89
CA GLU A 357 -20.82 -10.47 -8.51
C GLU A 357 -20.64 -11.18 -9.85
N GLY A 358 -19.44 -11.13 -10.43
CA GLY A 358 -19.08 -11.91 -11.61
C GLY A 358 -18.86 -13.40 -11.32
N PHE A 359 -18.72 -13.81 -10.05
CA PHE A 359 -18.49 -15.21 -9.67
C PHE A 359 -19.79 -15.88 -9.20
N GLU A 360 -20.05 -17.09 -9.67
CA GLU A 360 -21.26 -17.86 -9.30
C GLU A 360 -21.31 -18.24 -7.81
N LYS A 361 -20.13 -18.52 -7.25
CA LYS A 361 -19.91 -18.85 -5.84
C LYS A 361 -19.18 -17.70 -5.13
N PRO A 362 -19.41 -17.48 -3.81
CA PRO A 362 -18.78 -16.37 -3.09
C PRO A 362 -17.25 -16.38 -3.20
N LEU A 363 -16.66 -15.24 -3.55
CA LEU A 363 -15.21 -15.01 -3.55
C LEU A 363 -14.85 -14.00 -2.46
N LEU A 364 -14.21 -14.46 -1.40
CA LEU A 364 -13.90 -13.68 -0.19
C LEU A 364 -12.43 -13.27 -0.13
N THR A 365 -12.17 -12.08 0.43
CA THR A 365 -10.83 -11.72 0.91
C THR A 365 -10.48 -12.52 2.17
N PRO A 366 -9.21 -12.54 2.60
CA PRO A 366 -8.84 -13.22 3.85
C PRO A 366 -9.56 -12.65 5.08
N PHE A 367 -9.80 -11.33 5.12
CA PHE A 367 -10.56 -10.68 6.19
C PHE A 367 -12.01 -11.20 6.26
N GLU A 368 -12.68 -11.25 5.12
CA GLU A 368 -14.06 -11.72 5.02
C GLU A 368 -14.19 -13.22 5.30
N ALA A 369 -13.19 -14.00 4.92
CA ALA A 369 -13.09 -15.40 5.28
C ALA A 369 -13.00 -15.60 6.79
N GLU A 370 -12.26 -14.75 7.52
CA GLU A 370 -12.22 -14.84 8.98
C GLU A 370 -13.60 -14.57 9.62
N ILE A 371 -14.42 -13.71 9.01
CA ILE A 371 -15.81 -13.48 9.43
C ILE A 371 -16.70 -14.68 9.09
N ALA A 372 -16.59 -15.20 7.87
CA ALA A 372 -17.39 -16.33 7.38
C ALA A 372 -17.12 -17.59 8.20
N LEU A 373 -15.86 -17.85 8.52
CA LEU A 373 -15.44 -18.98 9.34
C LEU A 373 -15.66 -18.75 10.85
N GLY A 374 -16.16 -17.57 11.26
CA GLY A 374 -16.52 -17.23 12.64
C GLY A 374 -15.33 -17.07 13.58
N PHE A 375 -14.21 -16.52 13.10
CA PHE A 375 -13.05 -16.16 13.93
C PHE A 375 -13.10 -14.71 14.41
N ILE A 376 -13.74 -13.84 13.62
CA ILE A 376 -14.03 -12.45 14.00
C ILE A 376 -15.51 -12.15 13.71
N PRO A 377 -16.15 -11.24 14.47
CA PRO A 377 -17.53 -10.85 14.21
C PRO A 377 -17.65 -10.07 12.90
N GLY A 378 -18.83 -10.14 12.27
CA GLY A 378 -19.12 -9.31 11.10
C GLY A 378 -19.18 -7.83 11.46
N TRP A 379 -18.76 -6.93 10.57
CA TRP A 379 -18.80 -5.47 10.83
C TRP A 379 -20.22 -4.93 11.04
N TRP A 380 -21.24 -5.68 10.63
CA TRP A 380 -22.65 -5.37 10.85
C TRP A 380 -23.20 -5.96 12.17
N GLU A 381 -22.45 -6.82 12.84
CA GLU A 381 -22.87 -7.46 14.08
C GLU A 381 -22.59 -6.50 15.24
N LYS A 382 -23.63 -6.15 16.00
CA LYS A 382 -23.43 -5.37 17.24
C LYS A 382 -22.60 -6.24 18.17
N LEU A 383 -21.41 -5.78 18.54
CA LEU A 383 -20.71 -6.35 19.70
C LEU A 383 -21.66 -6.22 20.87
N ALA A 384 -22.16 -7.35 21.37
CA ALA A 384 -22.96 -7.37 22.58
C ALA A 384 -22.08 -6.82 23.69
N THR A 385 -22.27 -5.56 24.04
CA THR A 385 -21.83 -5.06 25.34
C THR A 385 -22.56 -5.93 26.35
N ASN A 386 -21.81 -6.75 27.09
CA ASN A 386 -22.34 -7.52 28.21
C ASN A 386 -22.83 -6.55 29.29
N SER A 387 -24.02 -6.01 29.10
CA SER A 387 -24.78 -5.27 30.10
C SER A 387 -25.93 -6.16 30.58
N ASN A 388 -25.56 -7.33 31.10
CA ASN A 388 -26.41 -8.18 31.93
C ASN A 388 -25.84 -8.19 33.36
N CYS A 389 -25.76 -7.02 33.99
CA CYS A 389 -25.76 -6.94 35.44
C CYS A 389 -27.22 -6.84 35.89
N ILE A 390 -27.73 -7.97 36.37
CA ILE A 390 -29.04 -8.10 37.00
C ILE A 390 -29.17 -7.03 38.09
N SER A 391 -30.15 -6.16 37.96
CA SER A 391 -30.49 -5.16 38.96
C SER A 391 -31.14 -5.84 40.16
N SER A 392 -30.36 -6.14 41.18
CA SER A 392 -30.87 -6.47 42.51
C SER A 392 -30.19 -5.58 43.56
N ASN A 393 -30.96 -4.59 44.02
CA ASN A 393 -30.93 -3.89 45.30
C ASN A 393 -29.58 -3.49 45.93
N GLY A 394 -29.33 -2.18 45.90
CA GLY A 394 -28.99 -1.38 47.09
C GLY A 394 -27.57 -1.48 47.66
N CYS A 395 -26.71 -0.51 47.32
CA CYS A 395 -25.80 0.11 48.30
C CYS A 395 -25.19 1.39 47.71
N GLY A 396 -25.24 2.49 48.47
CA GLY A 396 -24.52 3.71 48.16
C GLY A 396 -23.10 3.65 48.72
N SER A 397 -22.10 3.80 47.86
CA SER A 397 -20.80 4.43 48.12
C SER A 397 -19.88 4.27 46.91
N LYS A 398 -18.96 5.22 46.77
CA LYS A 398 -18.04 5.39 45.63
C LYS A 398 -17.08 4.19 45.48
N SER A 399 -16.73 3.93 44.22
CA SER A 399 -15.48 3.29 43.72
C SER A 399 -15.66 1.93 43.04
N CYS A 400 -14.88 1.76 41.96
CA CYS A 400 -14.49 0.51 41.28
C CYS A 400 -15.38 -0.01 40.13
N CYS A 401 -15.28 0.61 38.94
CA CYS A 401 -15.39 -0.08 37.66
C CYS A 401 -14.33 0.45 36.69
N SER A 402 -13.08 0.01 36.87
CA SER A 402 -12.01 0.18 35.87
C SER A 402 -11.85 -1.16 35.14
N SER A 403 -12.68 -1.38 34.13
CA SER A 403 -12.51 -2.49 33.19
C SER A 403 -11.92 -1.94 31.91
N ASP A 404 -10.59 -1.91 31.84
CA ASP A 404 -9.84 -1.81 30.59
C ASP A 404 -9.95 -3.16 29.85
N GLU A 405 -11.12 -3.44 29.27
CA GLU A 405 -11.19 -4.39 28.16
C GLU A 405 -10.78 -3.67 26.88
N PRO A 406 -9.96 -4.28 26.00
CA PRO A 406 -9.66 -3.69 24.72
C PRO A 406 -10.97 -3.59 23.95
N LYS A 407 -11.50 -2.38 23.80
CA LYS A 407 -12.58 -2.10 22.86
C LYS A 407 -12.13 -2.63 21.51
N ILE A 408 -12.70 -3.75 21.08
CA ILE A 408 -12.63 -4.18 19.69
C ILE A 408 -13.32 -3.05 18.93
N SER A 409 -12.53 -2.11 18.41
CA SER A 409 -13.05 -1.13 17.46
C SER A 409 -13.66 -1.94 16.35
N VAL A 410 -14.95 -1.77 16.08
CA VAL A 410 -15.59 -2.29 14.87
C VAL A 410 -14.72 -1.81 13.72
N THR A 411 -13.89 -2.68 13.15
CA THR A 411 -13.04 -2.30 12.03
C THR A 411 -13.99 -2.08 10.86
N ASP A 412 -14.06 -0.84 10.40
CA ASP A 412 -14.63 -0.54 9.08
C ASP A 412 -13.93 -1.40 8.02
N TYR A 413 -14.56 -1.56 6.86
CA TYR A 413 -14.07 -2.46 5.81
C TYR A 413 -12.60 -2.14 5.44
N PRO A 414 -11.65 -3.10 5.56
CA PRO A 414 -10.22 -2.80 5.54
C PRO A 414 -9.73 -2.45 4.13
N MET A 415 -8.89 -1.41 4.06
CA MET A 415 -8.09 -1.05 2.88
C MET A 415 -6.62 -0.90 3.29
N ASP A 416 -6.13 -1.82 4.12
CA ASP A 416 -4.81 -1.79 4.77
C ASP A 416 -3.97 -3.02 4.40
N TYR A 417 -4.26 -3.66 3.26
CA TYR A 417 -3.70 -4.97 2.90
C TYR A 417 -2.17 -4.97 2.75
N TYR A 418 -1.50 -3.85 2.49
CA TYR A 418 -0.04 -3.75 2.52
C TYR A 418 0.47 -2.72 3.54
N ALA A 419 -0.44 -2.17 4.36
CA ALA A 419 -0.06 -1.21 5.38
C ALA A 419 0.83 -1.88 6.43
N GLN A 420 1.92 -1.22 6.83
CA GLN A 420 2.85 -1.75 7.83
C GLN A 420 2.17 -2.08 9.17
N ASN A 421 1.16 -1.28 9.54
CA ASN A 421 0.35 -1.42 10.74
C ASN A 421 -1.02 -2.06 10.48
N GLY A 422 -1.22 -2.72 9.33
CA GLY A 422 -2.52 -3.32 8.98
C GLY A 422 -2.88 -4.53 9.86
N GLY A 423 -4.09 -5.07 9.66
CA GLY A 423 -4.57 -6.26 10.40
C GLY A 423 -3.77 -7.55 10.14
N GLU A 424 -4.18 -8.66 10.77
CA GLU A 424 -3.56 -9.97 10.59
C GLU A 424 -3.80 -10.58 9.20
N TRP A 425 -4.75 -10.03 8.45
CA TRP A 425 -5.06 -10.36 7.05
C TRP A 425 -4.16 -9.63 6.05
N ASN A 426 -3.17 -8.86 6.50
CA ASN A 426 -2.35 -8.04 5.62
C ASN A 426 -1.16 -8.78 4.98
N GLN A 427 -0.85 -8.39 3.75
CA GLN A 427 0.24 -8.81 2.87
C GLN A 427 1.55 -8.04 3.09
N ALA A 428 1.70 -7.34 4.23
CA ALA A 428 2.87 -6.51 4.47
C ALA A 428 4.14 -7.38 4.66
N TYR A 429 5.22 -6.99 3.97
CA TYR A 429 6.51 -7.68 4.00
C TYR A 429 7.37 -7.34 5.24
N SER A 430 6.85 -6.56 6.18
CA SER A 430 7.52 -6.26 7.44
C SER A 430 7.47 -7.46 8.40
N ASN A 431 8.58 -7.75 9.08
CA ASN A 431 8.57 -8.64 10.25
C ASN A 431 7.77 -7.98 11.37
N LYS A 432 6.46 -8.22 11.42
CA LYS A 432 5.69 -7.93 12.63
C LYS A 432 6.15 -8.93 13.69
N PRO A 433 6.60 -8.50 14.88
CA PRO A 433 6.60 -9.41 16.01
C PRO A 433 5.16 -9.88 16.16
N SER A 434 4.95 -11.20 16.22
CA SER A 434 3.65 -11.79 16.50
C SER A 434 3.10 -11.06 17.73
N GLN A 435 2.08 -10.22 17.57
CA GLN A 435 1.31 -9.75 18.70
C GLN A 435 0.47 -10.94 19.14
N SER A 436 1.11 -11.88 19.85
CA SER A 436 0.37 -12.74 20.75
C SER A 436 -0.38 -11.79 21.66
N ILE A 437 -1.71 -11.82 21.64
CA ILE A 437 -2.52 -11.30 22.74
C ILE A 437 -1.98 -12.04 23.98
N ARG A 438 -1.09 -11.38 24.73
CA ARG A 438 -0.50 -11.96 25.95
C ARG A 438 -1.65 -12.09 26.94
N ARG A 439 -2.23 -13.29 27.01
CA ARG A 439 -3.02 -13.74 28.14
C ARG A 439 -2.09 -13.77 29.34
N ASN A 440 -2.01 -12.67 30.07
CA ASN A 440 -1.41 -12.68 31.41
C ASN A 440 -2.38 -13.41 32.35
N ILE A 441 -2.29 -14.73 32.38
CA ILE A 441 -2.81 -15.52 33.49
C ILE A 441 -1.81 -15.32 34.62
N ARG A 442 -2.14 -14.42 35.57
CA ARG A 442 -1.45 -14.41 36.87
C ARG A 442 -2.02 -15.57 37.70
N PRO A 443 -1.19 -16.41 38.33
CA PRO A 443 -1.67 -17.37 39.31
C PRO A 443 -2.14 -16.59 40.55
N CYS A 444 -3.37 -16.85 40.99
CA CYS A 444 -3.87 -16.37 42.28
C CYS A 444 -3.07 -17.06 43.40
N THR A 445 -2.06 -16.39 43.94
CA THR A 445 -1.51 -16.75 45.26
C THR A 445 -2.37 -16.04 46.30
N GLY A 446 -3.25 -16.78 46.95
CA GLY A 446 -3.95 -16.32 48.15
C GLY A 446 -2.95 -16.19 49.29
N ASN A 447 -2.90 -15.00 49.92
CA ASN A 447 -2.25 -14.84 51.20
C ASN A 447 -3.32 -14.81 52.30
N VAL A 448 -3.17 -15.78 53.19
CA VAL A 448 -3.92 -16.02 54.42
C VAL A 448 -3.27 -15.20 55.53
N ASN A 449 -4.09 -14.49 56.31
CA ASN A 449 -3.84 -13.89 57.64
C ASN A 449 -2.74 -12.79 57.69
N SER A 450 -2.85 -11.73 58.48
CA SER A 450 -3.49 -11.53 59.79
C SER A 450 -3.81 -10.06 60.01
#